data_AF-A0A1I0YAD6-F1
#
_entry.id   AF-A0A1I0YAD6-F1
#
_cell.length_a   1.000
_cell.length_b   1.000
_cell.length_c   1.000
_cell.angle_alpha   90.00
_cell.angle_beta   90.00
_cell.angle_gamma   90.00
#
_symmetry.space_group_name_H-M   'P 1'
#
loop_
_entity.id
_entity.type
_entity.pdbx_description
1 polymer ?
#
loop_
_entity_poly.entity_id
_entity_poly.type
_entity_poly.pdbx_seq_one_letter_code
_entity_poly.pdbx_strand_id
1 'polypeptide(L)'
;MTALPPKTLVEHQVDLVRVVIERRAGMPRHLTERVMPHLGAGARAMVRETIEHLDDETDIDEALADYLDIAIVEIRGEIAAGTTEEKIQIPPERLIGCTEAFDRHRRLSQAAEALQEALPPLVELYHAVRRAIDFAEAIKMSIHMINPD
;
A
#
# COMPACT_ATOMS: atom_id res chain seq x y z
N MET A 1 19.33 31.26 14.26
CA MET A 1 18.71 29.93 14.10
C MET A 1 19.83 28.92 14.03
N THR A 2 20.04 28.16 15.10
CA THR A 2 21.08 27.11 15.14
C THR A 2 20.51 25.90 14.42
N ALA A 3 21.10 25.51 13.29
CA ALA A 3 20.73 24.28 12.60
C ALA A 3 21.09 23.09 13.50
N LEU A 4 20.16 22.15 13.67
CA LEU A 4 20.44 20.90 14.36
C LEU A 4 21.55 20.15 13.61
N PRO A 5 22.47 19.48 14.33
CA PRO A 5 23.48 18.64 13.69
C PRO A 5 22.81 17.54 12.85
N PRO A 6 23.43 17.10 11.74
CA PRO A 6 22.89 16.03 10.91
C PRO A 6 22.79 14.73 11.72
N LYS A 7 21.69 13.99 11.53
CA LYS A 7 21.47 12.69 12.19
C LYS A 7 22.56 11.70 11.81
N THR A 8 22.98 10.90 12.77
CA THR A 8 23.79 9.71 12.56
C THR A 8 23.01 8.64 11.80
N LEU A 9 23.72 7.67 11.19
CA LEU A 9 23.09 6.53 10.49
C LEU A 9 22.17 5.72 11.42
N VAL A 10 22.57 5.55 12.68
CA VAL A 10 21.78 4.83 13.69
C VAL A 10 20.52 5.60 14.04
N GLU A 11 20.59 6.92 14.26
CA GLU A 11 19.41 7.74 14.50
C GLU A 11 18.42 7.69 13.33
N HIS A 12 18.93 7.72 12.10
CA HIS A 12 18.11 7.57 10.90
C HIS A 12 17.44 6.18 10.83
N GLN A 13 18.17 5.10 11.10
CA GLN A 13 17.60 3.75 11.17
C GLN A 13 16.50 3.64 12.23
N VAL A 14 16.73 4.21 13.42
CA VAL A 14 15.75 4.19 14.51
C VAL A 14 14.47 4.93 14.11
N ASP A 15 14.59 6.07 13.42
CA ASP A 15 13.41 6.81 12.95
C ASP A 15 12.62 6.02 11.91
N LEU A 16 13.29 5.36 10.96
CA LEU A 16 12.64 4.53 9.95
C LEU A 16 11.90 3.34 10.58
N VAL A 17 12.57 2.64 11.50
CA VAL A 17 11.98 1.50 12.24
C VAL A 17 10.80 1.95 13.09
N ARG A 18 10.90 3.10 13.77
CA ARG A 18 9.79 3.63 14.58
C ARG A 18 8.53 3.85 13.75
N VAL A 19 8.66 4.44 12.57
CA VAL A 19 7.51 4.67 11.67
C VAL A 19 6.85 3.35 11.27
N VAL A 20 7.62 2.29 11.05
CA VAL A 20 7.07 0.95 10.76
C VAL A 20 6.29 0.42 11.95
N ILE A 21 6.88 0.45 13.15
CA ILE A 21 6.25 -0.05 14.39
C ILE A 21 4.93 0.68 14.67
N GLU A 22 4.93 2.01 14.60
CA GLU A 22 3.74 2.83 14.85
C GLU A 22 2.60 2.50 13.87
N ARG A 23 2.91 2.31 12.60
CA ARG A 23 1.93 1.99 11.55
C ARG A 23 1.43 0.56 11.63
N ARG A 24 2.30 -0.37 12.03
CA ARG A 24 1.99 -1.79 12.16
C ARG A 24 1.02 -2.07 13.29
N ALA A 25 1.17 -1.41 14.44
CA ALA A 25 0.42 -1.74 15.66
C ALA A 25 -1.11 -1.75 15.51
N GLY A 26 -1.65 -0.94 14.59
CA GLY A 26 -3.09 -0.89 14.29
C GLY A 26 -3.52 -1.66 13.04
N MET A 27 -2.57 -2.20 12.27
CA MET A 27 -2.84 -2.72 10.93
C MET A 27 -3.67 -4.02 10.94
N PRO A 28 -3.42 -5.03 11.79
CA PRO A 28 -4.26 -6.23 11.88
C PRO A 28 -5.74 -5.91 12.10
N ARG A 29 -6.02 -4.98 13.03
CA ARG A 29 -7.38 -4.51 13.31
C ARG A 29 -7.97 -3.77 12.12
N HIS A 30 -7.21 -2.86 11.49
CA HIS A 30 -7.64 -2.14 10.30
C HIS A 30 -8.02 -3.09 9.17
N LEU A 31 -7.19 -4.09 8.87
CA LEU A 31 -7.46 -5.09 7.84
C LEU A 31 -8.72 -5.92 8.19
N THR A 32 -8.87 -6.32 9.44
CA THR A 32 -10.02 -7.10 9.90
C THR A 32 -11.34 -6.32 9.81
N GLU A 33 -11.35 -5.07 10.25
CA GLU A 33 -12.57 -4.29 10.40
C GLU A 33 -12.97 -3.50 9.14
N ARG A 34 -11.97 -3.00 8.40
CA ARG A 34 -12.18 -2.05 7.29
C ARG A 34 -11.95 -2.66 5.91
N VAL A 35 -11.23 -3.78 5.81
CA VAL A 35 -10.89 -4.40 4.51
C VAL A 35 -11.61 -5.73 4.32
N MET A 36 -11.41 -6.70 5.21
CA MET A 36 -11.96 -8.05 5.10
C MET A 36 -13.46 -8.16 4.78
N PRO A 37 -14.36 -7.30 5.32
CA PRO A 37 -15.79 -7.39 5.03
C PRO A 37 -16.13 -7.17 3.55
N HIS A 38 -15.27 -6.48 2.80
CA HIS A 38 -15.51 -6.07 1.42
C HIS A 38 -14.78 -6.96 0.39
N LEU A 39 -13.95 -7.90 0.84
CA LEU A 39 -13.18 -8.78 -0.04
C LEU A 39 -13.97 -10.03 -0.46
N GLY A 40 -13.75 -10.48 -1.70
CA GLY A 40 -14.09 -11.82 -2.16
C GLY A 40 -13.28 -12.91 -1.44
N ALA A 41 -13.70 -14.16 -1.62
CA ALA A 41 -13.13 -15.30 -0.88
C ALA A 41 -11.61 -15.50 -1.13
N GLY A 42 -11.14 -15.25 -2.36
CA GLY A 42 -9.73 -15.35 -2.73
C GLY A 42 -8.87 -14.29 -2.05
N ALA A 43 -9.19 -13.01 -2.29
CA ALA A 43 -8.50 -11.88 -1.66
C ALA A 43 -8.52 -11.95 -0.13
N ARG A 44 -9.63 -12.43 0.46
CA ARG A 44 -9.76 -12.60 1.92
C ARG A 44 -8.79 -13.64 2.50
N ALA A 45 -8.41 -14.67 1.74
CA ALA A 45 -7.41 -15.64 2.19
C ALA A 45 -6.03 -14.98 2.29
N MET A 46 -5.61 -14.27 1.23
CA MET A 46 -4.31 -13.59 1.20
C MET A 46 -4.18 -12.49 2.26
N VAL A 47 -5.25 -11.69 2.44
CA VAL A 47 -5.27 -10.65 3.47
C VAL A 47 -5.25 -11.24 4.88
N ARG A 48 -5.77 -12.45 5.08
CA ARG A 48 -5.68 -13.16 6.36
C ARG A 48 -4.26 -13.60 6.67
N GLU A 49 -3.55 -14.19 5.71
CA GLU A 49 -2.14 -14.56 5.87
C GLU A 49 -1.29 -13.31 6.20
N THR A 50 -1.61 -12.17 5.58
CA THR A 50 -0.95 -10.89 5.90
C THR A 50 -1.23 -10.45 7.34
N ILE A 51 -2.44 -10.64 7.85
CA ILE A 51 -2.78 -10.35 9.26
C ILE A 51 -1.98 -11.24 10.21
N GLU A 52 -1.93 -12.55 9.93
CA GLU A 52 -1.19 -13.53 10.75
C GLU A 52 0.29 -13.14 10.85
N HIS A 53 0.92 -12.82 9.73
CA HIS A 53 2.31 -12.37 9.70
C HIS A 53 2.53 -11.02 10.43
N LEU A 54 1.57 -10.09 10.33
CA LEU A 54 1.60 -8.83 11.08
C LEU A 54 1.45 -9.01 12.60
N ASP A 55 0.83 -10.09 13.07
CA ASP A 55 0.69 -10.41 14.49
C ASP A 55 1.89 -11.23 15.03
N ASP A 56 2.42 -12.16 14.24
CA ASP A 56 3.43 -13.12 14.70
C ASP A 56 4.88 -12.59 14.67
N GLU A 57 5.26 -11.81 13.65
CA GLU A 57 6.69 -11.59 13.37
C GLU A 57 7.16 -10.16 13.61
N THR A 58 7.82 -9.82 14.72
CA THR A 58 8.23 -8.42 14.98
C THR A 58 9.25 -7.82 14.01
N ASP A 59 9.81 -8.64 13.12
CA ASP A 59 10.90 -8.24 12.24
C ASP A 59 10.42 -7.35 11.08
N ILE A 60 11.36 -6.58 10.54
CA ILE A 60 11.16 -5.72 9.37
C ILE A 60 12.06 -6.28 8.29
N ASP A 61 11.50 -7.14 7.45
CA ASP A 61 12.22 -7.88 6.43
C ASP A 61 11.45 -7.95 5.10
N GLU A 62 12.03 -8.65 4.14
CA GLU A 62 11.45 -8.85 2.82
C GLU A 62 10.13 -9.63 2.87
N ALA A 63 9.96 -10.58 3.80
CA ALA A 63 8.72 -11.33 3.92
C ALA A 63 7.55 -10.40 4.29
N LEU A 64 7.76 -9.52 5.27
CA LEU A 64 6.77 -8.52 5.64
C LEU A 64 6.42 -7.60 4.45
N ALA A 65 7.43 -7.18 3.69
CA ALA A 65 7.22 -6.35 2.51
C ALA A 65 6.41 -7.07 1.43
N ASP A 66 6.64 -8.37 1.23
CA ASP A 66 5.97 -9.19 0.24
C ASP A 66 4.51 -9.47 0.61
N TYR A 67 4.22 -9.83 1.87
CA TYR A 67 2.84 -9.99 2.34
C TYR A 67 2.01 -8.70 2.18
N LEU A 68 2.61 -7.55 2.52
CA LEU A 68 1.96 -6.26 2.35
C LEU A 68 1.69 -5.94 0.88
N ASP A 69 2.62 -6.22 -0.03
CA ASP A 69 2.43 -5.99 -1.47
C ASP A 69 1.32 -6.89 -2.04
N ILE A 70 1.33 -8.17 -1.69
CA ILE A 70 0.30 -9.12 -2.09
C ILE A 70 -1.09 -8.64 -1.63
N ALA A 71 -1.23 -8.26 -0.37
CA ALA A 71 -2.50 -7.73 0.14
C ALA A 71 -2.95 -6.47 -0.61
N ILE A 72 -2.01 -5.54 -0.92
CA ILE A 72 -2.31 -4.35 -1.71
C ILE A 72 -2.80 -4.71 -3.11
N VAL A 73 -2.16 -5.68 -3.78
CA VAL A 73 -2.54 -6.15 -5.12
C VAL A 73 -3.94 -6.76 -5.09
N GLU A 74 -4.23 -7.64 -4.14
CA GLU A 74 -5.55 -8.28 -3.99
C GLU A 74 -6.66 -7.26 -3.73
N ILE A 75 -6.43 -6.29 -2.83
CA ILE A 75 -7.39 -5.22 -2.55
C ILE A 75 -7.64 -4.36 -3.80
N ARG A 76 -6.58 -4.02 -4.55
CA ARG A 76 -6.72 -3.29 -5.83
C ARG A 76 -7.50 -4.11 -6.86
N GLY A 77 -7.31 -5.43 -6.89
CA GLY A 77 -8.07 -6.35 -7.72
C GLY A 77 -9.57 -6.31 -7.41
N GLU A 78 -9.94 -6.34 -6.13
CA GLU A 78 -11.35 -6.23 -5.69
C GLU A 78 -11.96 -4.85 -6.00
N ILE A 79 -11.20 -3.76 -5.82
CA ILE A 79 -11.63 -2.42 -6.25
C ILE A 79 -11.91 -2.39 -7.75
N ALA A 80 -11.01 -2.96 -8.55
CA ALA A 80 -11.18 -3.02 -10.01
C ALA A 80 -12.39 -3.88 -10.41
N ALA A 81 -12.59 -5.03 -9.78
CA ALA A 81 -13.74 -5.90 -10.01
C ALA A 81 -15.06 -5.22 -9.64
N GLY A 82 -15.05 -4.39 -8.59
CA GLY A 82 -16.18 -3.58 -8.16
C GLY A 82 -16.32 -2.24 -8.89
N THR A 83 -15.54 -1.98 -9.95
CA THR A 83 -15.65 -0.78 -10.78
C THR A 83 -16.34 -1.09 -12.10
N THR A 84 -17.39 -0.36 -12.43
CA THR A 84 -18.03 -0.41 -13.76
C THR A 84 -17.70 0.84 -14.57
N GLU A 85 -17.49 0.66 -15.87
CA GLU A 85 -17.32 1.76 -16.83
C GLU A 85 -18.58 1.84 -17.69
N GLU A 86 -19.33 2.94 -17.56
CA GLU A 86 -20.49 3.24 -18.38
C GLU A 86 -20.09 4.19 -19.51
N LYS A 87 -20.45 3.83 -20.74
CA LYS A 87 -20.29 4.70 -21.91
C LYS A 87 -21.60 5.45 -22.13
N ILE A 88 -21.60 6.74 -21.85
CA ILE A 88 -22.77 7.59 -22.06
C ILE A 88 -22.58 8.32 -23.38
N GLN A 89 -23.53 8.17 -24.31
CA GLN A 89 -23.44 8.86 -25.59
C GLN A 89 -23.49 10.37 -25.37
N ILE A 90 -22.53 11.09 -25.96
CA ILE A 90 -22.50 12.55 -25.90
C ILE A 90 -23.63 13.07 -26.81
N PRO A 91 -24.50 13.96 -26.29
CA PRO A 91 -25.59 14.52 -27.09
C PRO A 91 -25.09 15.17 -28.38
N PRO A 92 -25.79 15.00 -29.52
CA PRO A 92 -25.35 15.52 -30.82
C PRO A 92 -25.04 17.02 -30.83
N GLU A 93 -25.71 17.81 -29.99
CA GLU A 93 -25.50 19.26 -29.89
C GLU A 93 -24.12 19.63 -29.32
N ARG A 94 -23.42 18.66 -28.70
CA ARG A 94 -22.08 18.83 -28.10
C ARG A 94 -20.96 18.20 -28.94
N LEU A 95 -21.28 17.52 -30.04
CA LEU A 95 -20.28 16.89 -30.90
C LEU A 95 -19.62 17.92 -31.81
N ILE A 96 -18.29 17.87 -31.94
CA ILE A 96 -17.53 18.74 -32.85
C ILE A 96 -16.68 17.85 -33.76
N GLY A 97 -16.95 17.87 -35.06
CA GLY A 97 -16.15 17.14 -36.06
C GLY A 97 -16.33 15.62 -36.08
N CYS A 98 -17.28 15.07 -35.33
CA CYS A 98 -17.64 13.65 -35.35
C CYS A 98 -19.16 13.44 -35.29
N THR A 99 -19.61 12.26 -35.74
CA THR A 99 -21.03 11.85 -35.74
C THR A 99 -21.44 11.13 -34.46
N GLU A 100 -20.46 10.62 -33.69
CA GLU A 100 -20.69 9.88 -32.46
C GLU A 100 -19.47 10.02 -31.54
N ALA A 101 -19.71 10.24 -30.25
CA ALA A 101 -18.70 10.18 -29.19
C ALA A 101 -19.37 9.74 -27.88
N PHE A 102 -18.57 9.19 -26.97
CA PHE A 102 -19.03 8.70 -25.67
C PHE A 102 -18.21 9.32 -24.55
N ASP A 103 -18.91 9.76 -23.50
CA ASP A 103 -18.30 10.05 -22.21
C ASP A 103 -18.12 8.72 -21.45
N ARG A 104 -17.08 8.65 -20.62
CA ARG A 104 -16.78 7.45 -19.82
C ARG A 104 -16.96 7.79 -18.36
N HIS A 105 -18.00 7.23 -17.76
CA HIS A 105 -18.27 7.38 -16.34
C HIS A 105 -17.84 6.10 -15.62
N ARG A 106 -16.89 6.23 -14.70
CA ARG A 106 -16.53 5.15 -13.78
C ARG A 106 -17.40 5.23 -12.55
N ARG A 107 -18.04 4.13 -12.20
CA ARG A 107 -18.84 3.99 -10.99
C ARG A 107 -18.30 2.86 -10.14
N LEU A 108 -18.03 3.16 -8.88
CA LEU A 108 -17.62 2.16 -7.91
C LEU A 108 -18.85 1.57 -7.24
N SER A 109 -18.78 0.28 -6.92
CA SER A 109 -19.67 -0.33 -5.94
C SER A 109 -19.33 0.17 -4.54
N GLN A 110 -20.29 0.09 -3.61
CA GLN A 110 -20.06 0.48 -2.21
C GLN A 110 -18.88 -0.27 -1.58
N ALA A 111 -18.69 -1.55 -1.93
CA ALA A 111 -17.55 -2.33 -1.45
C ALA A 111 -16.22 -1.81 -2.01
N ALA A 112 -16.18 -1.44 -3.29
CA ALA A 112 -14.99 -0.89 -3.92
C ALA A 112 -14.64 0.51 -3.37
N GLU A 113 -15.63 1.36 -3.07
CA GLU A 113 -15.41 2.65 -2.40
C GLU A 113 -14.81 2.45 -1.00
N ALA A 114 -15.38 1.54 -0.21
CA ALA A 114 -14.87 1.24 1.14
C ALA A 114 -13.44 0.71 1.11
N LEU A 115 -13.11 -0.18 0.16
CA LEU A 115 -11.75 -0.68 -0.04
C LEU A 115 -10.79 0.43 -0.50
N GLN A 116 -11.24 1.32 -1.38
CA GLN A 116 -10.42 2.46 -1.83
C GLN A 116 -10.08 3.40 -0.68
N GLU A 117 -11.02 3.67 0.22
CA GLU A 117 -10.79 4.47 1.42
C GLU A 117 -9.88 3.76 2.44
N ALA A 118 -9.96 2.43 2.52
CA ALA A 118 -9.19 1.64 3.47
C ALA A 118 -7.76 1.31 3.01
N LEU A 119 -7.44 1.48 1.73
CA LEU A 119 -6.15 1.11 1.15
C LEU A 119 -4.93 1.97 1.59
N PRO A 120 -5.03 3.31 1.73
CA PRO A 120 -3.87 4.16 1.98
C PRO A 120 -3.02 3.78 3.20
N PRO A 121 -3.59 3.46 4.38
CA PRO A 121 -2.79 3.04 5.54
C PRO A 121 -1.88 1.84 5.25
N LEU A 122 -2.36 0.87 4.47
CA LEU A 122 -1.60 -0.33 4.10
C LEU A 122 -0.44 0.02 3.15
N VAL A 123 -0.70 0.86 2.17
CA VAL A 123 0.32 1.36 1.23
C VAL A 123 1.40 2.16 1.95
N GLU A 124 1.00 2.98 2.92
CA GLU A 124 1.95 3.76 3.73
C GLU A 124 2.84 2.87 4.61
N LEU A 125 2.28 1.78 5.18
CA LEU A 125 3.06 0.79 5.92
C LEU A 125 4.04 0.06 4.99
N TYR A 126 3.60 -0.42 3.82
CA TYR A 126 4.46 -1.04 2.82
C TYR A 126 5.66 -0.14 2.46
N HIS A 127 5.41 1.13 2.18
CA HIS A 127 6.49 2.07 1.86
C HIS A 127 7.40 2.36 3.05
N ALA A 128 6.88 2.34 4.28
CA ALA A 128 7.73 2.48 5.47
C ALA A 128 8.65 1.27 5.63
N VAL A 129 8.13 0.05 5.45
CA VAL A 129 8.89 -1.21 5.50
C VAL A 129 9.98 -1.20 4.43
N ARG A 130 9.62 -0.94 3.15
CA ARG A 130 10.59 -0.87 2.05
C ARG A 130 11.70 0.15 2.32
N ARG A 131 11.37 1.35 2.77
CA ARG A 131 12.40 2.35 3.12
C ARG A 131 13.34 1.90 4.23
N ALA A 132 12.82 1.21 5.25
CA ALA A 132 13.65 0.70 6.34
C ALA A 132 14.61 -0.40 5.86
N ILE A 133 14.15 -1.29 4.98
CA ILE A 133 14.95 -2.36 4.37
C ILE A 133 16.00 -1.75 3.43
N ASP A 134 15.59 -0.91 2.49
CA ASP A 134 16.47 -0.28 1.50
C ASP A 134 17.60 0.50 2.19
N PHE A 135 17.29 1.19 3.30
CA PHE A 135 18.29 1.93 4.06
C PHE A 135 19.27 0.99 4.78
N ALA A 136 18.78 -0.11 5.37
CA ALA A 136 19.64 -1.12 5.98
C ALA A 136 20.57 -1.78 4.96
N GLU A 137 20.06 -2.11 3.76
CA GLU A 137 20.86 -2.65 2.66
C GLU A 137 21.89 -1.64 2.15
N ALA A 138 21.52 -0.37 2.01
CA ALA A 138 22.45 0.68 1.62
C ALA A 138 23.60 0.84 2.64
N ILE A 139 23.32 0.72 3.95
CA ILE A 139 24.34 0.70 4.99
C ILE A 139 25.27 -0.51 4.83
N LYS A 140 24.71 -1.71 4.66
CA LYS A 140 25.51 -2.95 4.47
C LYS A 140 26.43 -2.82 3.25
N MET A 141 25.90 -2.36 2.11
CA MET A 141 26.67 -2.13 0.89
C MET A 141 27.78 -1.09 1.13
N SER A 142 27.48 0.00 1.81
CA SER A 142 28.46 1.05 2.12
C SER A 142 29.59 0.55 3.02
N ILE A 143 29.26 -0.27 4.03
CA ILE A 143 30.25 -0.91 4.90
C ILE A 143 31.13 -1.87 4.08
N HIS A 144 30.53 -2.69 3.23
CA HIS A 144 31.28 -3.62 2.37
C HIS A 144 32.22 -2.89 1.40
N MET A 145 31.83 -1.71 0.89
CA MET A 145 32.72 -0.89 0.07
C MET A 145 33.94 -0.36 0.84
N ILE A 146 33.82 -0.13 2.15
CA ILE A 146 34.89 0.39 3.00
C ILE A 146 35.78 -0.76 3.51
N ASN A 147 35.16 -1.88 3.86
CA ASN A 147 35.81 -3.10 4.34
C ASN A 147 35.32 -4.29 3.49
N PRO A 148 35.98 -4.57 2.36
CA PRO A 148 35.56 -5.60 1.41
C PRO A 148 35.89 -7.05 1.82
N ASP A 149 36.35 -7.25 3.07
CA ASP A 149 36.74 -8.55 3.61
C ASP A 149 35.55 -9.36 4.16
#